data_AF-A0A2M7FVL5-F1
#
_entry.id   AF-A0A2M7FVL5-F1
#
_cell.length_a   1.000
_cell.length_b   1.000
_cell.length_c   1.000
_cell.angle_alpha   90.00
_cell.angle_beta   90.00
_cell.angle_gamma   90.00
#
_symmetry.space_group_name_H-M   'P 1'
#
loop_
_entity.id
_entity.type
_entity.pdbx_description
1 polymer ?
#
loop_
_entity_poly.entity_id
_entity_poly.type
_entity_poly.pdbx_seq_one_letter_code
_entity_poly.pdbx_strand_id
1 'polypeptide(L)'
;MQFKLILTLIGLCCALWAPGVSAQPNADSVLLDMQQAYKKGDGKRLSALLPRAEGHLLQPWAAYWELSARLSDASADEVQAFFAKYQGSYQEDRLRNEWLLLLGQRQDWASFAAVANDFRMNDDRDVRCYTLAMENSLASLNMANEVKAQWYAQKGQGEGCKLAAQIHFNAGHLSETDIWYKARLALDARQLTTAREVAAMVAPHASKALGDALNNPSGFVLKTPLSNQRLTQEMVVLALARWAETQPDSAAQGLSTRWAKHLTRAQRAWAWGAIGKQAAQKLSDDALGYFANAKPTAMSDEHLAWRARAALRQLQWGQALEAINAMRADTANDATWIYWRARARMQTDNSEAAQAQARGLLQSIAGVQGFYPMLAQEELGLPLLPPQPPAALTPQEKATAAAHPGLQRALAAIALGLRSEGVREWNYTTNLHQPGGMNDRELLAAADLACQNAVWDRCINTSERTRSVIDLTQRF
;
A
#
# COMPACT_ATOMS: atom_id res chain seq x y z
N MET A 1 -63.44 -65.18 -14.12
CA MET A 1 -62.50 -65.24 -12.98
C MET A 1 -61.26 -65.98 -13.43
N GLN A 2 -60.13 -65.28 -13.56
CA GLN A 2 -58.76 -65.80 -13.43
C GLN A 2 -57.80 -64.61 -13.62
N PHE A 3 -57.15 -64.22 -12.53
CA PHE A 3 -56.25 -63.07 -12.43
C PHE A 3 -54.82 -63.48 -12.85
N LYS A 4 -54.16 -62.61 -13.62
CA LYS A 4 -52.71 -62.64 -13.87
C LYS A 4 -52.01 -61.89 -12.73
N LEU A 5 -50.98 -62.51 -12.13
CA LEU A 5 -50.06 -61.86 -11.19
C LEU A 5 -48.75 -61.50 -11.92
N ILE A 6 -48.35 -60.24 -11.83
CA ILE A 6 -47.05 -59.70 -12.26
C ILE A 6 -46.25 -59.44 -10.98
N LEU A 7 -45.03 -60.00 -10.89
CA LEU A 7 -44.05 -59.68 -9.86
C LEU A 7 -43.19 -58.49 -10.34
N THR A 8 -43.09 -57.45 -9.53
CA THR A 8 -42.19 -56.31 -9.71
C THR A 8 -41.21 -56.21 -8.54
N LEU A 9 -39.92 -56.20 -8.86
CA LEU A 9 -38.79 -56.01 -7.93
C LEU A 9 -38.80 -54.61 -7.32
N ILE A 10 -38.53 -54.52 -6.01
CA ILE A 10 -38.25 -53.28 -5.28
C ILE A 10 -36.74 -53.07 -5.22
N GLY A 11 -36.25 -52.00 -5.87
CA GLY A 11 -34.88 -51.51 -5.75
C GLY A 11 -34.77 -50.49 -4.61
N LEU A 12 -33.90 -50.76 -3.65
CA LEU A 12 -33.58 -49.89 -2.51
C LEU A 12 -32.56 -48.82 -2.97
N CYS A 13 -32.94 -47.55 -2.98
CA CYS A 13 -32.06 -46.42 -3.31
C CYS A 13 -31.73 -45.64 -2.02
N CYS A 14 -30.50 -45.78 -1.52
CA CYS A 14 -29.98 -44.98 -0.41
C CYS A 14 -29.57 -43.59 -0.92
N ALA A 15 -30.29 -42.55 -0.51
CA ALA A 15 -29.93 -41.17 -0.76
C ALA A 15 -28.91 -40.66 0.27
N LEU A 16 -27.72 -40.32 -0.20
CA LEU A 16 -26.71 -39.57 0.55
C LEU A 16 -27.18 -38.11 0.71
N TRP A 17 -27.41 -37.67 1.95
CA TRP A 17 -27.69 -36.28 2.28
C TRP A 17 -26.37 -35.50 2.36
N ALA A 18 -26.13 -34.60 1.40
CA ALA A 18 -25.20 -33.50 1.58
C ALA A 18 -25.90 -32.40 2.38
N PRO A 19 -25.26 -31.79 3.42
CA PRO A 19 -25.86 -30.66 4.11
C PRO A 19 -25.90 -29.46 3.15
N GLY A 20 -27.08 -29.15 2.65
CA GLY A 20 -27.35 -27.90 1.96
C GLY A 20 -27.22 -26.74 2.95
N VAL A 21 -26.54 -25.68 2.52
CA VAL A 21 -26.52 -24.37 3.19
C VAL A 21 -27.96 -23.87 3.24
N SER A 22 -28.62 -24.05 4.38
CA SER A 22 -29.96 -23.52 4.62
C SER A 22 -29.82 -22.10 5.15
N ALA A 23 -30.07 -21.13 4.28
CA ALA A 23 -30.26 -19.74 4.69
C ALA A 23 -31.45 -19.67 5.66
N GLN A 24 -31.20 -19.27 6.91
CA GLN A 24 -32.27 -18.92 7.84
C GLN A 24 -32.56 -17.43 7.68
N PRO A 25 -33.67 -17.00 7.03
CA PRO A 25 -33.93 -15.59 6.73
C PRO A 25 -33.98 -14.68 7.98
N ASN A 26 -34.26 -15.25 9.15
CA ASN A 26 -34.22 -14.55 10.43
C ASN A 26 -32.79 -14.32 10.97
N ALA A 27 -31.82 -15.14 10.58
CA ALA A 27 -30.41 -14.99 10.97
C ALA A 27 -29.69 -13.98 10.07
N ASP A 28 -29.93 -14.02 8.76
CA ASP A 28 -29.38 -13.06 7.79
C ASP A 28 -29.76 -11.61 8.11
N SER A 29 -31.01 -11.37 8.49
CA SER A 29 -31.49 -10.04 8.90
C SER A 29 -30.81 -9.53 10.18
N VAL A 30 -30.46 -10.42 11.12
CA VAL A 30 -29.69 -10.04 12.32
C VAL A 30 -28.31 -9.52 11.92
N LEU A 31 -27.64 -10.15 10.95
CA LEU A 31 -26.32 -9.69 10.49
C LEU A 31 -26.39 -8.32 9.82
N LEU A 32 -27.42 -8.06 9.03
CA LEU A 32 -27.65 -6.74 8.42
C LEU A 32 -27.94 -5.66 9.47
N ASP A 33 -28.78 -5.97 10.47
CA ASP A 33 -29.05 -5.09 11.60
C ASP A 33 -27.77 -4.77 12.40
N MET A 34 -26.94 -5.78 12.66
CA MET A 34 -25.66 -5.59 13.36
C MET A 34 -24.70 -4.74 12.54
N GLN A 35 -24.61 -4.93 11.22
CA GLN A 35 -23.77 -4.10 10.37
C GLN A 35 -24.22 -2.63 10.39
N GLN A 36 -25.53 -2.38 10.38
CA GLN A 36 -26.07 -1.02 10.53
C GLN A 36 -25.77 -0.43 11.91
N ALA A 37 -25.91 -1.21 12.97
CA ALA A 37 -25.57 -0.77 14.33
C ALA A 37 -24.09 -0.43 14.45
N TYR A 38 -23.20 -1.24 13.87
CA TYR A 38 -21.76 -0.98 13.81
C TYR A 38 -21.43 0.31 13.09
N LYS A 39 -22.03 0.56 11.92
CA LYS A 39 -21.87 1.82 11.18
C LYS A 39 -22.33 3.05 11.96
N LYS A 40 -23.31 2.88 12.86
CA LYS A 40 -23.86 3.94 13.72
C LYS A 40 -23.13 4.07 15.06
N GLY A 41 -22.18 3.19 15.38
CA GLY A 41 -21.53 3.13 16.69
C GLY A 41 -22.46 2.70 17.82
N ASP A 42 -23.55 1.98 17.53
CA ASP A 42 -24.53 1.54 18.53
C ASP A 42 -24.08 0.22 19.19
N GLY A 43 -23.12 0.33 20.11
CA GLY A 43 -22.58 -0.80 20.86
C GLY A 43 -23.65 -1.58 21.65
N LYS A 44 -24.63 -0.88 22.23
CA LYS A 44 -25.72 -1.53 22.99
C LYS A 44 -26.57 -2.42 22.09
N ARG A 45 -26.90 -1.95 20.89
CA ARG A 45 -27.63 -2.75 19.90
C ARG A 45 -26.81 -3.94 19.41
N LEU A 46 -25.50 -3.78 19.23
CA LEU A 46 -24.61 -4.88 18.85
C LEU A 46 -24.60 -5.99 19.91
N SER A 47 -24.37 -5.66 21.18
CA SER A 47 -24.34 -6.65 22.26
C SER A 47 -25.70 -7.36 22.42
N ALA A 48 -26.82 -6.65 22.22
CA ALA A 48 -28.16 -7.24 22.28
C ALA A 48 -28.47 -8.19 21.11
N LEU A 49 -27.88 -7.94 19.93
CA LEU A 49 -28.08 -8.76 18.73
C LEU A 49 -27.13 -9.94 18.63
N LEU A 50 -25.92 -9.84 19.18
CA LEU A 50 -24.85 -10.84 19.04
C LEU A 50 -25.30 -12.29 19.36
N PRO A 51 -26.05 -12.58 20.44
CA PRO A 51 -26.52 -13.95 20.72
C PRO A 51 -27.41 -14.52 19.61
N ARG A 52 -28.12 -13.67 18.87
CA ARG A 52 -29.00 -14.09 17.76
C ARG A 52 -28.23 -14.43 16.48
N ALA A 53 -26.93 -14.11 16.41
CA ALA A 53 -26.04 -14.48 15.31
C ALA A 53 -25.32 -15.82 15.57
N GLU A 54 -25.59 -16.50 16.69
CA GLU A 54 -24.95 -17.77 17.02
C GLU A 54 -25.25 -18.87 15.98
N GLY A 55 -24.21 -19.60 15.57
CA GLY A 55 -24.31 -20.65 14.55
C GLY A 55 -24.39 -20.13 13.11
N HIS A 56 -24.47 -18.82 12.90
CA HIS A 56 -24.43 -18.24 11.57
C HIS A 56 -23.03 -18.32 10.96
N LEU A 57 -22.92 -18.58 9.65
CA LEU A 57 -21.63 -18.63 8.95
C LEU A 57 -20.82 -17.32 9.10
N LEU A 58 -21.51 -16.18 9.17
CA LEU A 58 -20.93 -14.85 9.39
C LEU A 58 -20.90 -14.43 10.87
N GLN A 59 -21.10 -15.33 11.83
CA GLN A 59 -20.94 -15.03 13.26
C GLN A 59 -19.59 -14.37 13.60
N PRO A 60 -18.45 -14.72 12.97
CA PRO A 60 -17.19 -14.00 13.20
C PRO A 60 -17.31 -12.49 12.94
N TRP A 61 -18.04 -12.06 11.91
CA TRP A 61 -18.29 -10.64 11.64
C TRP A 61 -19.14 -9.99 12.73
N ALA A 62 -20.21 -10.66 13.16
CA ALA A 62 -21.06 -10.20 14.25
C ALA A 62 -20.25 -9.93 15.53
N ALA A 63 -19.40 -10.90 15.92
CA ALA A 63 -18.56 -10.80 17.10
C ALA A 63 -17.47 -9.72 16.95
N TYR A 64 -16.86 -9.62 15.77
CA TYR A 64 -15.89 -8.56 15.47
C TYR A 64 -16.49 -7.17 15.61
N TRP A 65 -17.65 -6.92 15.00
CA TRP A 65 -18.31 -5.62 15.08
C TRP A 65 -18.63 -5.23 16.52
N GLU A 66 -19.13 -6.18 17.32
CA GLU A 66 -19.44 -5.94 18.73
C GLU A 66 -18.19 -5.55 19.53
N LEU A 67 -17.13 -6.36 19.45
CA LEU A 67 -15.93 -6.13 20.24
C LEU A 67 -15.12 -4.93 19.74
N SER A 68 -15.01 -4.74 18.42
CA SER A 68 -14.33 -3.60 17.80
C SER A 68 -14.98 -2.27 18.21
N ALA A 69 -16.32 -2.21 18.28
CA ALA A 69 -17.06 -0.99 18.64
C ALA A 69 -16.77 -0.49 20.07
N ARG A 70 -16.31 -1.37 20.96
CA ARG A 70 -15.98 -1.06 22.37
C ARG A 70 -14.55 -1.44 22.74
N LEU A 71 -13.67 -1.61 21.76
CA LEU A 71 -12.34 -2.18 21.97
C LEU A 71 -11.49 -1.38 22.96
N SER A 72 -11.71 -0.06 23.06
CA SER A 72 -11.02 0.80 24.03
C SER A 72 -11.29 0.38 25.49
N ASP A 73 -12.47 -0.18 25.75
CA ASP A 73 -13.00 -0.51 27.07
C ASP A 73 -12.94 -2.02 27.34
N ALA A 74 -12.57 -2.81 26.33
CA ALA A 74 -12.45 -4.26 26.44
C ALA A 74 -11.25 -4.66 27.32
N SER A 75 -11.44 -5.72 28.11
CA SER A 75 -10.37 -6.35 28.87
C SER A 75 -9.46 -7.20 27.97
N ALA A 76 -8.22 -7.41 28.42
CA ALA A 76 -7.29 -8.31 27.73
C ALA A 76 -7.85 -9.74 27.61
N ASP A 77 -8.60 -10.21 28.62
CA ASP A 77 -9.23 -11.54 28.62
C ASP A 77 -10.32 -11.67 27.55
N GLU A 78 -11.14 -10.63 27.33
CA GLU A 78 -12.14 -10.63 26.26
C GLU A 78 -11.48 -10.69 24.88
N VAL A 79 -10.41 -9.91 24.68
CA VAL A 79 -9.65 -9.89 23.42
C VAL A 79 -8.98 -11.25 23.19
N GLN A 80 -8.38 -11.84 24.22
CA GLN A 80 -7.76 -13.17 24.13
C GLN A 80 -8.78 -14.27 23.85
N ALA A 81 -9.96 -14.21 24.49
CA ALA A 81 -11.05 -15.13 24.22
C ALA A 81 -11.55 -15.02 22.78
N PHE A 82 -11.63 -13.80 22.24
CA PHE A 82 -11.96 -13.58 20.83
C PHE A 82 -10.92 -14.20 19.89
N PHE A 83 -9.63 -13.98 20.16
CA PHE A 83 -8.54 -14.56 19.37
C PHE A 83 -8.58 -16.09 19.37
N ALA A 84 -8.79 -16.70 20.54
CA ALA A 84 -8.89 -18.16 20.64
C ALA A 84 -10.11 -18.71 19.89
N LYS A 85 -11.27 -18.04 19.98
CA LYS A 85 -12.51 -18.51 19.35
C LYS A 85 -12.49 -18.40 17.83
N TYR A 86 -11.89 -17.35 17.28
CA TYR A 86 -11.91 -17.05 15.85
C TYR A 86 -10.55 -17.23 15.18
N GLN A 87 -9.65 -18.01 15.79
CA GLN A 87 -8.28 -18.23 15.33
C GLN A 87 -8.22 -18.53 13.82
N GLY A 88 -7.35 -17.81 13.12
CA GLY A 88 -7.14 -18.01 11.68
C GLY A 88 -8.15 -17.30 10.78
N SER A 89 -9.24 -16.74 11.32
CA SER A 89 -10.18 -15.93 10.55
C SER A 89 -9.62 -14.54 10.20
N TYR A 90 -10.23 -13.88 9.21
CA TYR A 90 -9.94 -12.47 8.93
C TYR A 90 -10.23 -11.58 10.14
N GLN A 91 -11.33 -11.87 10.85
CA GLN A 91 -11.82 -11.06 11.95
C GLN A 91 -10.88 -11.08 13.15
N GLU A 92 -10.33 -12.25 13.47
CA GLU A 92 -9.32 -12.40 14.50
C GLU A 92 -8.09 -11.53 14.22
N ASP A 93 -7.54 -11.64 13.02
CA ASP A 93 -6.33 -10.91 12.65
C ASP A 93 -6.59 -9.41 12.47
N ARG A 94 -7.79 -9.04 12.02
CA ARG A 94 -8.22 -7.64 11.92
C ARG A 94 -8.40 -7.00 13.29
N LEU A 95 -9.02 -7.70 14.24
CA LEU A 95 -9.12 -7.22 15.62
C LEU A 95 -7.73 -7.14 16.26
N ARG A 96 -6.83 -8.08 15.95
CA ARG A 96 -5.43 -8.04 16.41
C ARG A 96 -4.70 -6.80 15.93
N ASN A 97 -4.88 -6.41 14.66
CA ASN A 97 -4.37 -5.13 14.17
C ASN A 97 -4.90 -3.96 15.00
N GLU A 98 -6.22 -3.84 15.19
CA GLU A 98 -6.82 -2.74 15.97
C GLU A 98 -6.33 -2.72 17.42
N TRP A 99 -6.17 -3.89 18.03
CA TRP A 99 -5.64 -4.04 19.38
C TRP A 99 -4.18 -3.61 19.46
N LEU A 100 -3.34 -4.02 18.51
CA LEU A 100 -1.94 -3.59 18.41
C LEU A 100 -1.83 -2.07 18.22
N LEU A 101 -2.69 -1.46 17.41
CA LEU A 101 -2.73 0.00 17.27
C LEU A 101 -3.08 0.69 18.60
N LEU A 102 -4.07 0.19 19.34
CA LEU A 102 -4.43 0.73 20.66
C LEU A 102 -3.31 0.57 21.68
N LEU A 103 -2.71 -0.62 21.76
CA LEU A 103 -1.59 -0.89 22.67
C LEU A 103 -0.37 -0.04 22.32
N GLY A 104 -0.07 0.14 21.04
CA GLY A 104 1.00 1.00 20.56
C GLY A 104 0.76 2.47 20.91
N GLN A 105 -0.48 2.97 20.73
CA GLN A 105 -0.86 4.33 21.16
C GLN A 105 -0.69 4.51 22.68
N ARG A 106 -1.03 3.48 23.47
CA ARG A 106 -0.87 3.46 24.93
C ARG A 106 0.58 3.21 25.38
N GLN A 107 1.46 2.82 24.46
CA GLN A 107 2.83 2.35 24.72
C GLN A 107 2.88 1.21 25.75
N ASP A 108 1.84 0.37 25.78
CA ASP A 108 1.83 -0.85 26.57
C ASP A 108 2.61 -1.95 25.84
N TRP A 109 3.93 -1.82 25.91
CA TRP A 109 4.88 -2.68 25.21
C TRP A 109 4.82 -4.14 25.66
N ALA A 110 4.47 -4.40 26.92
CA ALA A 110 4.35 -5.76 27.43
C ALA A 110 3.17 -6.50 26.78
N SER A 111 1.99 -5.87 26.77
CA SER A 111 0.81 -6.42 26.09
C SER A 111 1.00 -6.47 24.57
N PHE A 112 1.68 -5.47 23.98
CA PHE A 112 1.95 -5.43 22.54
C PHE A 112 2.81 -6.61 22.12
N ALA A 113 3.93 -6.85 22.84
CA ALA A 113 4.85 -7.95 22.56
C ALA A 113 4.16 -9.33 22.66
N ALA A 114 3.19 -9.47 23.55
CA ALA A 114 2.46 -10.72 23.76
C ALA A 114 1.60 -11.14 22.55
N VAL A 115 1.18 -10.19 21.70
CA VAL A 115 0.22 -10.45 20.62
C VAL A 115 0.75 -10.12 19.22
N ALA A 116 1.86 -9.36 19.12
CA ALA A 116 2.40 -8.87 17.85
C ALA A 116 2.88 -9.98 16.91
N ASN A 117 3.47 -11.05 17.44
CA ASN A 117 4.01 -12.14 16.62
C ASN A 117 2.92 -12.95 15.88
N ASP A 118 1.69 -12.91 16.36
CA ASP A 118 0.56 -13.65 15.79
C ASP A 118 -0.19 -12.85 14.71
N PHE A 119 0.21 -11.60 14.45
CA PHE A 119 -0.39 -10.75 13.43
C PHE A 119 0.07 -11.16 12.02
N ARG A 120 -0.79 -11.88 11.31
CA ARG A 120 -0.43 -12.56 10.05
C ARG A 120 -0.48 -11.63 8.85
N MET A 121 -1.48 -10.75 8.77
CA MET A 121 -1.65 -9.82 7.66
C MET A 121 -0.41 -8.95 7.48
N ASN A 122 0.19 -8.49 8.59
CA ASN A 122 1.42 -7.67 8.60
C ASN A 122 1.40 -6.55 7.53
N ASP A 123 0.21 -6.00 7.28
CA ASP A 123 -0.09 -5.06 6.21
C ASP A 123 -0.28 -3.63 6.74
N ASP A 124 -0.31 -3.49 8.07
CA ASP A 124 -0.42 -2.20 8.75
C ASP A 124 0.96 -1.65 9.11
N ARG A 125 1.31 -0.57 8.41
CA ARG A 125 2.58 0.13 8.59
C ARG A 125 2.72 0.72 10.00
N ASP A 126 1.64 1.21 10.60
CA ASP A 126 1.72 1.79 11.95
C ASP A 126 2.00 0.70 12.98
N VAL A 127 1.42 -0.50 12.83
CA VAL A 127 1.78 -1.66 13.66
C VAL A 127 3.26 -1.98 13.53
N ARG A 128 3.81 -2.05 12.31
CA ARG A 128 5.25 -2.28 12.12
C ARG A 128 6.09 -1.19 12.80
N CYS A 129 5.68 0.07 12.68
CA CYS A 129 6.35 1.18 13.35
C CYS A 129 6.25 1.11 14.88
N TYR A 130 5.11 0.69 15.44
CA TYR A 130 5.00 0.42 16.88
C TYR A 130 5.91 -0.72 17.33
N THR A 131 6.08 -1.78 16.52
CA THR A 131 7.08 -2.82 16.78
C THR A 131 8.49 -2.23 16.87
N LEU A 132 8.88 -1.36 15.93
CA LEU A 132 10.19 -0.70 15.94
C LEU A 132 10.37 0.22 17.16
N ALA A 133 9.32 0.97 17.52
CA ALA A 133 9.29 1.79 18.72
C ALA A 133 9.46 0.95 20.01
N MET A 134 8.76 -0.17 20.09
CA MET A 134 8.84 -1.14 21.18
C MET A 134 10.24 -1.75 21.29
N GLU A 135 10.80 -2.24 20.19
CA GLU A 135 12.14 -2.84 20.12
C GLU A 135 13.23 -1.86 20.60
N ASN A 136 13.12 -0.58 20.23
CA ASN A 136 14.01 0.43 20.76
C ASN A 136 13.77 0.72 22.25
N SER A 137 12.51 0.81 22.67
CA SER A 137 12.16 1.16 24.06
C SER A 137 12.54 0.06 25.07
N LEU A 138 12.37 -1.21 24.69
CA LEU A 138 12.63 -2.36 25.58
C LEU A 138 14.08 -2.85 25.52
N ALA A 139 14.72 -2.76 24.35
CA ALA A 139 16.02 -3.39 24.09
C ALA A 139 17.07 -2.46 23.47
N SER A 140 16.78 -1.16 23.33
CA SER A 140 17.68 -0.16 22.74
C SER A 140 18.17 -0.51 21.33
N LEU A 141 17.40 -1.32 20.59
CA LEU A 141 17.80 -1.76 19.25
C LEU A 141 17.83 -0.56 18.28
N ASN A 142 18.94 -0.42 17.55
CA ASN A 142 19.09 0.62 16.54
C ASN A 142 18.57 0.13 15.18
N MET A 143 17.28 0.36 14.95
CA MET A 143 16.59 0.09 13.68
C MET A 143 16.34 1.36 12.85
N ALA A 144 17.21 2.38 12.96
CA ALA A 144 17.02 3.68 12.30
C ALA A 144 16.75 3.60 10.79
N ASN A 145 17.42 2.69 10.09
CA ASN A 145 17.24 2.54 8.64
C ASN A 145 15.84 2.02 8.28
N GLU A 146 15.31 1.08 9.06
CA GLU A 146 13.96 0.58 8.84
C GLU A 146 12.91 1.62 9.23
N VAL A 147 13.10 2.31 10.36
CA VAL A 147 12.21 3.43 10.76
C VAL A 147 12.16 4.48 9.65
N LYS A 148 13.29 4.87 9.07
CA LYS A 148 13.31 5.78 7.92
C LYS A 148 12.58 5.21 6.72
N ALA A 149 12.79 3.94 6.37
CA ALA A 149 12.10 3.31 5.25
C ALA A 149 10.58 3.33 5.43
N GLN A 150 10.08 2.95 6.62
CA GLN A 150 8.67 2.96 6.93
C GLN A 150 8.10 4.39 6.98
N TRP A 151 8.77 5.28 7.70
CA TRP A 151 8.29 6.64 7.91
C TRP A 151 8.30 7.48 6.64
N TYR A 152 9.35 7.37 5.80
CA TYR A 152 9.42 8.12 4.54
C TYR A 152 8.39 7.67 3.51
N ALA A 153 8.09 6.37 3.44
CA ALA A 153 7.06 5.85 2.53
C ALA A 153 5.62 5.97 3.08
N GLN A 154 5.43 6.44 4.32
CA GLN A 154 4.11 6.72 4.88
C GLN A 154 3.46 7.92 4.17
N LYS A 155 2.35 7.65 3.47
CA LYS A 155 1.53 8.66 2.77
C LYS A 155 0.36 9.18 3.59
N GLY A 156 0.03 8.58 4.74
CA GLY A 156 -1.06 9.02 5.61
C GLY A 156 -0.56 9.72 6.87
N GLN A 157 -1.49 10.27 7.63
CA GLN A 157 -1.25 10.51 9.06
C GLN A 157 -1.32 9.15 9.76
N GLY A 158 -0.30 8.83 10.54
CA GLY A 158 -0.27 7.63 11.36
C GLY A 158 0.69 7.84 12.50
N GLU A 159 0.18 7.67 13.71
CA GLU A 159 0.88 8.02 14.94
C GLU A 159 2.01 7.01 15.25
N GLY A 160 1.91 5.78 14.73
CA GLY A 160 2.91 4.74 14.98
C GLY A 160 4.29 5.09 14.42
N CYS A 161 4.35 5.43 13.13
CA CYS A 161 5.63 5.82 12.52
C CYS A 161 6.16 7.17 13.01
N LYS A 162 5.26 8.08 13.39
CA LYS A 162 5.62 9.34 14.05
C LYS A 162 6.27 9.09 15.41
N LEU A 163 5.68 8.22 16.23
CA LEU A 163 6.22 7.82 17.53
C LEU A 163 7.56 7.10 17.37
N ALA A 164 7.68 6.15 16.45
CA ALA A 164 8.93 5.45 16.17
C ALA A 164 10.03 6.43 15.77
N ALA A 165 9.75 7.36 14.87
CA ALA A 165 10.70 8.41 14.49
C ALA A 165 11.10 9.28 15.69
N GLN A 166 10.16 9.66 16.54
CA GLN A 166 10.44 10.47 17.73
C GLN A 166 11.31 9.72 18.75
N ILE A 167 11.01 8.46 19.03
CA ILE A 167 11.79 7.62 19.95
C ILE A 167 13.22 7.46 19.44
N HIS A 168 13.39 7.11 18.16
CA HIS A 168 14.72 6.97 17.56
C HIS A 168 15.47 8.30 17.44
N PHE A 169 14.78 9.42 17.25
CA PHE A 169 15.40 10.74 17.29
C PHE A 169 15.90 11.08 18.71
N ASN A 170 15.07 10.86 19.73
CA ASN A 170 15.46 11.09 21.13
C ASN A 170 16.62 10.19 21.58
N ALA A 171 16.69 8.97 21.05
CA ALA A 171 17.80 8.03 21.27
C ALA A 171 19.08 8.39 20.47
N GLY A 172 19.06 9.45 19.65
CA GLY A 172 20.20 9.84 18.80
C GLY A 172 20.43 8.96 17.57
N HIS A 173 19.50 8.04 17.28
CA HIS A 173 19.54 7.15 16.11
C HIS A 173 19.08 7.84 14.82
N LEU A 174 18.21 8.86 14.92
CA LEU A 174 17.86 9.76 13.82
C LEU A 174 18.41 11.16 14.05
N SER A 175 18.75 11.84 12.95
CA SER A 175 19.25 13.21 12.98
C SER A 175 18.15 14.21 12.64
N GLU A 176 18.35 15.49 12.96
CA GLU A 176 17.48 16.57 12.46
C GLU A 176 17.38 16.57 10.92
N THR A 177 18.40 16.08 10.22
CA THR A 177 18.40 16.00 8.75
C THR A 177 17.33 15.03 8.27
N ASP A 178 17.14 13.93 8.98
CA ASP A 178 16.11 12.93 8.68
C ASP A 178 14.71 13.53 8.89
N ILE A 179 14.52 14.28 9.97
CA ILE A 179 13.26 14.97 10.27
C ILE A 179 12.91 15.99 9.19
N TRP A 180 13.85 16.88 8.85
CA TRP A 180 13.64 17.86 7.78
C TRP A 180 13.41 17.20 6.42
N TYR A 181 14.08 16.08 6.14
CA TYR A 181 13.84 15.30 4.93
C TYR A 181 12.42 14.75 4.88
N LYS A 182 11.89 14.19 5.97
CA LYS A 182 10.47 13.78 6.01
C LYS A 182 9.51 14.97 5.84
N ALA A 183 9.77 16.12 6.47
CA ALA A 183 8.93 17.31 6.31
C ALA A 183 8.84 17.75 4.84
N ARG A 184 9.98 17.70 4.14
CA ARG A 184 10.08 17.95 2.70
C ARG A 184 9.30 16.92 1.87
N LEU A 185 9.43 15.62 2.15
CA LEU A 185 8.65 14.57 1.48
C LEU A 185 7.14 14.75 1.69
N ALA A 186 6.72 15.11 2.90
CA ALA A 186 5.31 15.38 3.21
C ALA A 186 4.78 16.57 2.41
N LEU A 187 5.55 17.66 2.32
CA LEU A 187 5.20 18.81 1.48
C LEU A 187 5.08 18.40 0.00
N ASP A 188 6.00 17.59 -0.49
CA ASP A 188 6.02 17.08 -1.86
C ASP A 188 4.82 16.19 -2.21
N ALA A 189 4.28 15.52 -1.19
CA ALA A 189 3.04 14.75 -1.24
C ALA A 189 1.79 15.60 -0.95
N ARG A 190 1.92 16.94 -0.90
CA ARG A 190 0.86 17.92 -0.60
C ARG A 190 0.24 17.80 0.80
N GLN A 191 0.98 17.28 1.77
CA GLN A 191 0.55 17.09 3.15
C GLN A 191 1.06 18.20 4.05
N LEU A 192 0.46 19.39 3.92
CA LEU A 192 0.92 20.60 4.61
C LEU A 192 0.91 20.47 6.13
N THR A 193 -0.14 19.87 6.69
CA THR A 193 -0.26 19.63 8.14
C THR A 193 0.87 18.71 8.62
N THR A 194 1.08 17.57 7.95
CA THR A 194 2.14 16.62 8.28
C THR A 194 3.53 17.25 8.15
N ALA A 195 3.78 18.03 7.10
CA ALA A 195 5.05 18.73 6.93
C ALA A 195 5.34 19.69 8.10
N ARG A 196 4.33 20.44 8.56
CA ARG A 196 4.44 21.34 9.71
C ARG A 196 4.67 20.58 11.01
N GLU A 197 3.92 19.52 11.26
CA GLU A 197 4.04 18.71 12.48
C GLU A 197 5.41 18.03 12.59
N VAL A 198 5.90 17.47 11.48
CA VAL A 198 7.23 16.85 11.44
C VAL A 198 8.32 17.89 11.66
N ALA A 199 8.24 19.05 11.01
CA ALA A 199 9.20 20.14 11.25
C ALA A 199 9.18 20.63 12.71
N ALA A 200 8.01 20.64 13.36
CA ALA A 200 7.86 21.04 14.75
C ALA A 200 8.53 20.08 15.74
N MET A 201 8.84 18.82 15.36
CA MET A 201 9.60 17.89 16.21
C MET A 201 10.99 18.42 16.56
N VAL A 202 11.63 19.14 15.64
CA VAL A 202 12.97 19.72 15.82
C VAL A 202 12.95 21.23 16.00
N ALA A 203 11.84 21.89 15.63
CA ALA A 203 11.70 23.34 15.74
C ALA A 203 10.33 23.76 16.34
N PRO A 204 10.00 23.32 17.56
CA PRO A 204 8.67 23.58 18.15
C PRO A 204 8.40 25.09 18.35
N HIS A 205 9.44 25.86 18.68
CA HIS A 205 9.38 27.31 18.86
C HIS A 205 9.16 28.08 17.54
N ALA A 206 9.32 27.43 16.38
CA ALA A 206 9.19 28.05 15.07
C ALA A 206 7.81 27.83 14.41
N SER A 207 6.83 27.27 15.13
CA SER A 207 5.53 26.87 14.57
C SER A 207 4.82 27.98 13.78
N LYS A 208 4.81 29.22 14.29
CA LYS A 208 4.24 30.37 13.57
C LYS A 208 4.98 30.66 12.26
N ALA A 209 6.31 30.72 12.30
CA ALA A 209 7.13 30.98 11.12
C ALA A 209 7.02 29.85 10.07
N LEU A 210 6.90 28.59 10.51
CA LEU A 210 6.58 27.45 9.64
C LEU A 210 5.20 27.58 8.99
N GLY A 211 4.21 28.06 9.75
CA GLY A 211 2.90 28.42 9.21
C GLY A 211 2.99 29.47 8.10
N ASP A 212 3.71 30.56 8.35
CA ASP A 212 3.91 31.65 7.39
C ASP A 212 4.64 31.16 6.13
N ALA A 213 5.68 30.34 6.28
CA ALA A 213 6.45 29.74 5.19
C ALA A 213 5.58 28.90 4.23
N LEU A 214 4.55 28.22 4.76
CA LEU A 214 3.67 27.34 3.97
C LEU A 214 2.40 28.04 3.46
N ASN A 215 1.90 29.04 4.19
CA ASN A 215 0.66 29.74 3.85
C ASN A 215 0.90 30.99 2.97
N ASN A 216 2.03 31.68 3.15
CA ASN A 216 2.46 32.84 2.35
C ASN A 216 3.91 32.65 1.86
N PRO A 217 4.16 31.63 1.01
CA PRO A 217 5.51 31.20 0.70
C PRO A 217 6.34 32.27 -0.05
N SER A 218 5.73 33.00 -0.98
CA SER A 218 6.43 34.07 -1.72
C SER A 218 6.82 35.22 -0.80
N GLY A 219 5.88 35.69 0.03
CA GLY A 219 6.15 36.72 1.03
C GLY A 219 7.24 36.29 2.00
N PHE A 220 7.21 35.04 2.45
CA PHE A 220 8.23 34.48 3.34
C PHE A 220 9.61 34.47 2.70
N VAL A 221 9.76 33.93 1.48
CA VAL A 221 11.05 33.85 0.76
C VAL A 221 11.63 35.24 0.50
N LEU A 222 10.80 36.22 0.14
CA LEU A 222 11.24 37.57 -0.23
C LEU A 222 11.56 38.45 0.99
N LYS A 223 10.82 38.31 2.09
CA LYS A 223 10.95 39.19 3.28
C LYS A 223 11.86 38.63 4.36
N THR A 224 12.04 37.30 4.45
CA THR A 224 12.90 36.69 5.47
C THR A 224 14.35 37.18 5.30
N PRO A 225 15.00 37.68 6.37
CA PRO A 225 16.41 38.08 6.32
C PRO A 225 17.31 36.92 5.90
N LEU A 226 18.31 37.22 5.07
CA LEU A 226 19.30 36.23 4.64
C LEU A 226 20.05 35.70 5.86
N SER A 227 20.10 34.38 5.99
CA SER A 227 20.72 33.70 7.13
C SER A 227 21.24 32.34 6.71
N ASN A 228 22.37 31.95 7.29
CA ASN A 228 22.94 30.60 7.15
C ASN A 228 22.53 29.68 8.32
N GLN A 229 21.63 30.14 9.19
CA GLN A 229 21.08 29.30 10.25
C GLN A 229 20.21 28.19 9.64
N ARG A 230 20.44 26.95 10.09
CA ARG A 230 19.77 25.76 9.58
C ARG A 230 18.25 25.92 9.54
N LEU A 231 17.66 26.34 10.65
CA LEU A 231 16.21 26.53 10.76
C LEU A 231 15.67 27.46 9.66
N THR A 232 16.31 28.60 9.45
CA THR A 232 15.92 29.54 8.38
C THR A 232 16.05 28.90 7.00
N GLN A 233 17.18 28.24 6.72
CA GLN A 233 17.41 27.58 5.43
C GLN A 233 16.35 26.52 5.14
N GLU A 234 16.00 25.69 6.14
CA GLU A 234 14.99 24.65 6.00
C GLU A 234 13.58 25.21 5.74
N MET A 235 13.18 26.25 6.49
CA MET A 235 11.90 26.92 6.25
C MET A 235 11.83 27.57 4.87
N VAL A 236 12.93 28.17 4.41
CA VAL A 236 13.02 28.76 3.06
C VAL A 236 12.90 27.68 1.99
N VAL A 237 13.53 26.52 2.18
CA VAL A 237 13.42 25.39 1.24
C VAL A 237 11.97 24.90 1.13
N LEU A 238 11.27 24.76 2.27
CA LEU A 238 9.85 24.43 2.27
C LEU A 238 9.01 25.51 1.59
N ALA A 239 9.27 26.79 1.87
CA ALA A 239 8.57 27.91 1.23
C ALA A 239 8.80 27.97 -0.28
N LEU A 240 10.03 27.73 -0.76
CA LEU A 240 10.35 27.67 -2.20
C LEU A 240 9.60 26.54 -2.91
N ALA A 241 9.61 25.34 -2.33
CA ALA A 241 8.86 24.21 -2.88
C ALA A 241 7.35 24.49 -2.92
N ARG A 242 6.80 25.08 -1.87
CA ARG A 242 5.40 25.49 -1.78
C ARG A 242 5.04 26.58 -2.79
N TRP A 243 5.91 27.58 -2.97
CA TRP A 243 5.70 28.64 -3.97
C TRP A 243 5.67 28.07 -5.38
N ALA A 244 6.56 27.12 -5.67
CA ALA A 244 6.69 26.52 -6.99
C ALA A 244 5.42 25.79 -7.46
N GLU A 245 4.58 25.30 -6.53
CA GLU A 245 3.30 24.68 -6.89
C GLU A 245 2.41 25.62 -7.72
N THR A 246 2.45 26.93 -7.44
CA THR A 246 1.67 27.93 -8.17
C THR A 246 2.50 28.70 -9.17
N GLN A 247 3.75 29.06 -8.84
CA GLN A 247 4.61 29.90 -9.66
C GLN A 247 6.06 29.37 -9.65
N PRO A 248 6.36 28.32 -10.45
CA PRO A 248 7.69 27.71 -10.49
C PRO A 248 8.78 28.71 -10.90
N ASP A 249 8.51 29.56 -11.90
CA ASP A 249 9.48 30.53 -12.42
C ASP A 249 9.83 31.60 -11.36
N SER A 250 8.83 32.12 -10.65
CA SER A 250 9.04 33.08 -9.58
C SER A 250 9.81 32.44 -8.40
N ALA A 251 9.51 31.19 -8.07
CA ALA A 251 10.25 30.44 -7.05
C ALA A 251 11.71 30.18 -7.47
N ALA A 252 11.94 29.86 -8.76
CA ALA A 252 13.27 29.74 -9.35
C ALA A 252 14.06 31.05 -9.23
N GLN A 253 13.43 32.19 -9.54
CA GLN A 253 14.04 33.51 -9.38
C GLN A 253 14.37 33.82 -7.92
N GLY A 254 13.46 33.54 -6.99
CA GLY A 254 13.69 33.72 -5.56
C GLY A 254 14.85 32.87 -5.03
N LEU A 255 14.97 31.63 -5.51
CA LEU A 255 16.10 30.76 -5.17
C LEU A 255 17.42 31.27 -5.76
N SER A 256 17.46 31.55 -7.07
CA SER A 256 18.69 31.89 -7.80
C SER A 256 19.27 33.25 -7.37
N THR A 257 18.41 34.26 -7.21
CA THR A 257 18.85 35.64 -6.96
C THR A 257 19.14 35.92 -5.49
N ARG A 258 18.38 35.31 -4.57
CA ARG A 258 18.42 35.64 -3.14
C ARG A 258 19.07 34.54 -2.30
N TRP A 259 18.64 33.29 -2.45
CA TRP A 259 18.99 32.22 -1.50
C TRP A 259 20.11 31.28 -1.96
N ALA A 260 20.55 31.36 -3.21
CA ALA A 260 21.53 30.43 -3.79
C ALA A 260 22.82 30.28 -2.96
N LYS A 261 23.37 31.37 -2.44
CA LYS A 261 24.61 31.36 -1.64
C LYS A 261 24.39 31.01 -0.16
N HIS A 262 23.15 31.02 0.30
CA HIS A 262 22.78 30.84 1.70
C HIS A 262 22.26 29.44 2.01
N LEU A 263 21.85 28.66 1.01
CA LEU A 263 21.46 27.27 1.19
C LEU A 263 22.66 26.33 1.05
N THR A 264 22.62 25.20 1.76
CA THR A 264 23.58 24.10 1.52
C THR A 264 23.36 23.47 0.15
N ARG A 265 24.32 22.68 -0.33
CA ARG A 265 24.20 21.97 -1.61
C ARG A 265 22.99 21.01 -1.63
N ALA A 266 22.73 20.29 -0.54
CA ALA A 266 21.60 19.37 -0.44
C ALA A 266 20.26 20.11 -0.42
N GLN A 267 20.17 21.23 0.31
CA GLN A 267 18.98 22.10 0.33
C GLN A 267 18.69 22.71 -1.05
N ARG A 268 19.70 23.22 -1.75
CA ARG A 268 19.55 23.70 -3.14
C ARG A 268 19.09 22.60 -4.08
N ALA A 269 19.71 21.43 -3.99
CA ALA A 269 19.34 20.30 -4.84
C ALA A 269 17.88 19.91 -4.66
N TRP A 270 17.42 19.90 -3.41
CA TRP A 270 16.04 19.64 -3.10
C TRP A 270 15.08 20.72 -3.64
N ALA A 271 15.36 22.00 -3.37
CA ALA A 271 14.53 23.11 -3.85
C ALA A 271 14.43 23.17 -5.38
N TRP A 272 15.56 23.00 -6.09
CA TRP A 272 15.58 22.97 -7.56
C TRP A 272 14.82 21.77 -8.13
N GLY A 273 14.94 20.60 -7.49
CA GLY A 273 14.16 19.45 -7.91
C GLY A 273 12.65 19.67 -7.73
N ALA A 274 12.24 20.35 -6.65
CA ALA A 274 10.82 20.62 -6.38
C ALA A 274 10.26 21.63 -7.40
N ILE A 275 11.03 22.68 -7.69
CA ILE A 275 10.73 23.66 -8.73
C ILE A 275 10.63 22.99 -10.10
N GLY A 276 11.64 22.19 -10.47
CA GLY A 276 11.68 21.44 -11.72
C GLY A 276 10.50 20.48 -11.87
N LYS A 277 10.13 19.77 -10.79
CA LYS A 277 8.95 18.89 -10.77
C LYS A 277 7.67 19.68 -11.05
N GLN A 278 7.44 20.81 -10.39
CA GLN A 278 6.25 21.61 -10.61
C GLN A 278 6.21 22.20 -12.03
N ALA A 279 7.34 22.65 -12.55
CA ALA A 279 7.45 23.10 -13.94
C ALA A 279 7.16 21.97 -14.95
N ALA A 280 7.70 20.76 -14.72
CA ALA A 280 7.46 19.59 -15.55
C ALA A 280 5.97 19.16 -15.54
N GLN A 281 5.33 19.18 -14.36
CA GLN A 281 3.91 18.90 -14.21
C GLN A 281 3.03 19.91 -14.96
N LYS A 282 3.49 21.15 -15.06
CA LYS A 282 2.86 22.22 -15.86
C LYS A 282 3.28 22.24 -17.32
N LEU A 283 4.00 21.21 -17.76
CA LEU A 283 4.43 21.06 -19.14
C LEU A 283 5.35 22.18 -19.64
N SER A 284 6.01 22.93 -18.74
CA SER A 284 6.94 24.02 -19.08
C SER A 284 8.22 23.49 -19.74
N ASP A 285 8.69 24.20 -20.76
CA ASP A 285 9.95 23.89 -21.47
C ASP A 285 11.18 24.15 -20.59
N ASP A 286 11.08 25.06 -19.62
CA ASP A 286 12.17 25.43 -18.69
C ASP A 286 12.44 24.37 -17.61
N ALA A 287 11.59 23.35 -17.49
CA ALA A 287 11.67 22.36 -16.41
C ALA A 287 13.05 21.68 -16.33
N LEU A 288 13.63 21.31 -17.48
CA LEU A 288 14.98 20.73 -17.52
C LEU A 288 16.06 21.73 -17.09
N GLY A 289 15.89 23.01 -17.42
CA GLY A 289 16.77 24.08 -16.95
C GLY A 289 16.78 24.17 -15.42
N TYR A 290 15.62 24.03 -14.77
CA TYR A 290 15.55 23.98 -13.30
C TYR A 290 16.22 22.73 -12.73
N PHE A 291 15.96 21.55 -13.30
CA PHE A 291 16.61 20.30 -12.86
C PHE A 291 18.14 20.31 -13.05
N ALA A 292 18.67 21.02 -14.05
CA ALA A 292 20.10 21.12 -14.33
C ALA A 292 20.89 21.80 -13.20
N ASN A 293 20.23 22.56 -12.33
CA ASN A 293 20.87 23.22 -11.19
C ASN A 293 21.25 22.26 -10.04
N ALA A 294 20.98 20.96 -10.19
CA ALA A 294 21.33 19.95 -9.21
C ALA A 294 21.74 18.62 -9.86
N LYS A 295 22.67 17.91 -9.22
CA LYS A 295 23.05 16.57 -9.67
C LYS A 295 21.89 15.59 -9.41
N PRO A 296 21.58 14.67 -10.36
CA PRO A 296 20.57 13.63 -10.17
C PRO A 296 20.72 12.87 -8.84
N THR A 297 21.95 12.52 -8.46
CA THR A 297 22.24 11.76 -7.22
C THR A 297 21.89 12.49 -5.92
N ALA A 298 21.53 13.77 -5.98
CA ALA A 298 21.07 14.56 -4.84
C ALA A 298 19.55 14.82 -4.83
N MET A 299 18.80 14.19 -5.74
CA MET A 299 17.35 14.34 -5.88
C MET A 299 16.61 13.15 -5.24
N SER A 300 15.33 13.32 -4.89
CA SER A 300 14.47 12.20 -4.54
C SER A 300 14.04 11.43 -5.80
N ASP A 301 13.61 10.18 -5.63
CA ASP A 301 13.08 9.39 -6.76
C ASP A 301 11.88 10.08 -7.44
N GLU A 302 11.06 10.81 -6.69
CA GLU A 302 9.94 11.57 -7.25
C GLU A 302 10.43 12.70 -8.16
N HIS A 303 11.47 13.43 -7.76
CA HIS A 303 12.10 14.45 -8.61
C HIS A 303 12.78 13.84 -9.83
N LEU A 304 13.48 12.71 -9.66
CA LEU A 304 14.11 11.98 -10.76
C LEU A 304 13.07 11.47 -11.77
N ALA A 305 11.93 10.98 -11.29
CA ALA A 305 10.83 10.53 -12.12
C ALA A 305 10.27 11.67 -12.99
N TRP A 306 10.07 12.86 -12.41
CA TRP A 306 9.61 14.04 -13.17
C TRP A 306 10.68 14.62 -14.09
N ARG A 307 11.96 14.59 -13.68
CA ARG A 307 13.08 14.94 -14.56
C ARG A 307 13.15 14.02 -15.77
N ALA A 308 13.03 12.71 -15.56
CA ALA A 308 13.02 11.72 -16.64
C ALA A 308 11.84 11.94 -17.59
N ARG A 309 10.62 12.17 -17.06
CA ARG A 309 9.43 12.49 -17.89
C ARG A 309 9.62 13.76 -18.72
N ALA A 310 10.13 14.83 -18.13
CA ALA A 310 10.42 16.07 -18.85
C ALA A 310 11.47 15.85 -19.94
N ALA A 311 12.53 15.10 -19.64
CA ALA A 311 13.60 14.79 -20.59
C ALA A 311 13.10 13.93 -21.76
N LEU A 312 12.30 12.89 -21.48
CA LEU A 312 11.71 12.03 -22.51
C LEU A 312 10.76 12.82 -23.42
N ARG A 313 9.95 13.72 -22.87
CA ARG A 313 9.03 14.56 -23.65
C ARG A 313 9.77 15.51 -24.62
N GLN A 314 10.97 15.97 -24.24
CA GLN A 314 11.81 16.83 -25.06
C GLN A 314 12.89 16.06 -25.85
N LEU A 315 12.81 14.72 -25.90
CA LEU A 315 13.79 13.84 -26.56
C LEU A 315 15.24 14.00 -26.07
N GLN A 316 15.42 14.49 -24.84
CA GLN A 316 16.72 14.64 -24.17
C GLN A 316 17.17 13.32 -23.54
N TRP A 317 17.44 12.32 -24.38
CA TRP A 317 17.71 10.94 -23.97
C TRP A 317 18.85 10.81 -22.94
N GLY A 318 19.93 11.59 -23.09
CA GLY A 318 21.03 11.61 -22.13
C GLY A 318 20.59 12.02 -20.73
N GLN A 319 19.80 13.09 -20.63
CA GLN A 319 19.27 13.58 -19.35
C GLN A 319 18.24 12.61 -18.74
N ALA A 320 17.45 11.93 -19.57
CA ALA A 320 16.54 10.88 -19.12
C ALA A 320 17.33 9.71 -18.51
N LEU A 321 18.37 9.24 -19.22
CA LEU A 321 19.23 8.15 -18.75
C LEU A 321 19.95 8.50 -17.43
N GLU A 322 20.49 9.72 -17.32
CA GLU A 322 21.09 10.21 -16.07
C GLU A 322 20.11 10.21 -14.90
N ALA A 323 18.88 10.66 -15.13
CA ALA A 323 17.85 10.70 -14.09
C ALA A 323 17.45 9.28 -13.65
N ILE A 324 17.24 8.37 -14.59
CA ILE A 324 16.83 6.99 -14.30
C ILE A 324 17.96 6.22 -13.59
N ASN A 325 19.22 6.42 -14.00
CA ASN A 325 20.37 5.77 -13.35
C ASN A 325 20.61 6.24 -11.90
N ALA A 326 20.09 7.42 -11.53
CA ALA A 326 20.20 7.95 -10.18
C ALA A 326 19.07 7.50 -9.24
N MET A 327 18.04 6.81 -9.76
CA MET A 327 16.94 6.30 -8.94
C MET A 327 17.42 5.21 -8.00
N ARG A 328 16.83 5.12 -6.81
CA ARG A 328 17.07 4.01 -5.89
C ARG A 328 16.55 2.70 -6.48
N ALA A 329 17.12 1.58 -6.05
CA ALA A 329 16.84 0.24 -6.58
C ALA A 329 15.33 -0.06 -6.69
N ASP A 330 14.55 0.22 -5.64
CA ASP A 330 13.10 -0.01 -5.62
C ASP A 330 12.37 0.71 -6.75
N THR A 331 12.75 1.95 -7.05
CA THR A 331 12.16 2.72 -8.16
C THR A 331 12.75 2.25 -9.48
N ALA A 332 14.07 2.07 -9.57
CA ALA A 332 14.76 1.67 -10.80
C ALA A 332 14.33 0.28 -11.33
N ASN A 333 13.78 -0.58 -10.46
CA ASN A 333 13.28 -1.91 -10.81
C ASN A 333 11.84 -1.93 -11.33
N ASP A 334 11.12 -0.80 -11.31
CA ASP A 334 9.82 -0.69 -11.96
C ASP A 334 9.97 -0.86 -13.49
N ALA A 335 9.09 -1.67 -14.10
CA ALA A 335 9.13 -1.97 -15.53
C ALA A 335 9.11 -0.71 -16.41
N THR A 336 8.45 0.37 -15.96
CA THR A 336 8.46 1.68 -16.62
C THR A 336 9.88 2.20 -16.79
N TRP A 337 10.66 2.20 -15.70
CA TRP A 337 11.99 2.78 -15.71
C TRP A 337 13.02 1.85 -16.34
N ILE A 338 12.84 0.52 -16.24
CA ILE A 338 13.67 -0.43 -16.98
C ILE A 338 13.50 -0.21 -18.49
N TYR A 339 12.27 -0.13 -18.98
CA TYR A 339 11.97 0.13 -20.40
C TYR A 339 12.59 1.45 -20.87
N TRP A 340 12.32 2.55 -20.18
CA TRP A 340 12.83 3.86 -20.57
C TRP A 340 14.35 3.98 -20.43
N ARG A 341 14.97 3.27 -19.49
CA ARG A 341 16.44 3.18 -19.39
C ARG A 341 17.04 2.49 -20.60
N ALA A 342 16.43 1.39 -21.05
CA ALA A 342 16.86 0.67 -22.25
C ALA A 342 16.72 1.56 -23.49
N ARG A 343 15.54 2.17 -23.69
CA ARG A 343 15.27 3.10 -24.81
C ARG A 343 16.24 4.27 -24.83
N ALA A 344 16.45 4.94 -23.69
CA ALA A 344 17.37 6.06 -23.60
C ALA A 344 18.81 5.65 -23.91
N ARG A 345 19.26 4.50 -23.38
CA ARG A 345 20.60 3.96 -23.67
C ARG A 345 20.80 3.68 -25.16
N MET A 346 19.80 3.08 -25.82
CA MET A 346 19.85 2.82 -27.27
C MET A 346 19.97 4.09 -28.10
N GLN A 347 19.44 5.22 -27.62
CA GLN A 347 19.46 6.51 -28.32
C GLN A 347 20.73 7.32 -28.02
N THR A 348 21.37 7.10 -26.88
CA THR A 348 22.57 7.85 -26.46
C THR A 348 23.89 7.21 -26.88
N ASP A 349 23.91 5.89 -27.06
CA ASP A 349 25.13 5.14 -27.34
C ASP A 349 24.85 4.00 -28.34
N ASN A 350 25.43 4.13 -29.54
CA ASN A 350 25.31 3.16 -30.63
C ASN A 350 26.36 2.06 -30.59
N SER A 351 27.22 2.02 -29.55
CA SER A 351 28.17 0.93 -29.38
C SER A 351 27.45 -0.40 -29.18
N GLU A 352 28.03 -1.47 -29.72
CA GLU A 352 27.48 -2.82 -29.60
C GLU A 352 27.27 -3.22 -28.13
N ALA A 353 28.19 -2.83 -27.25
CA ALA A 353 28.09 -3.08 -25.82
C ALA A 353 26.86 -2.38 -25.19
N ALA A 354 26.60 -1.12 -25.53
CA ALA A 354 25.43 -0.40 -25.01
C ALA A 354 24.11 -0.97 -25.55
N GLN A 355 24.08 -1.36 -26.83
CA GLN A 355 22.92 -2.01 -27.44
C GLN A 355 22.65 -3.38 -26.80
N ALA A 356 23.69 -4.18 -26.54
CA ALA A 356 23.55 -5.45 -25.83
C ALA A 356 23.01 -5.27 -24.40
N GLN A 357 23.51 -4.28 -23.65
CA GLN A 357 22.99 -3.95 -22.32
C GLN A 357 21.53 -3.52 -22.36
N ALA A 358 21.13 -2.68 -23.32
CA ALA A 358 19.75 -2.25 -23.47
C ALA A 358 18.81 -3.41 -23.84
N ARG A 359 19.24 -4.31 -24.74
CA ARG A 359 18.48 -5.53 -25.04
C ARG A 359 18.31 -6.43 -23.83
N GLY A 360 19.36 -6.59 -23.01
CA GLY A 360 19.27 -7.33 -21.74
C GLY A 360 18.26 -6.74 -20.76
N LEU A 361 18.18 -5.41 -20.67
CA LEU A 361 17.16 -4.72 -19.88
C LEU A 361 15.74 -5.00 -20.41
N LEU A 362 15.52 -4.89 -21.72
CA LEU A 362 14.21 -5.20 -22.31
C LEU A 362 13.84 -6.67 -22.08
N GLN A 363 14.78 -7.60 -22.27
CA GLN A 363 14.57 -9.03 -22.03
C GLN A 363 14.15 -9.34 -20.59
N SER A 364 14.69 -8.61 -19.61
CA SER A 364 14.36 -8.82 -18.19
C SER A 364 12.91 -8.52 -17.82
N ILE A 365 12.21 -7.72 -18.63
CA ILE A 365 10.81 -7.35 -18.41
C ILE A 365 9.88 -7.80 -19.54
N ALA A 366 10.41 -8.35 -20.63
CA ALA A 366 9.63 -8.71 -21.80
C ALA A 366 8.57 -9.77 -21.43
N GLY A 367 7.33 -9.50 -21.83
CA GLY A 367 6.23 -10.42 -21.59
C GLY A 367 4.87 -9.75 -21.78
N VAL A 368 3.82 -10.55 -21.57
CA VAL A 368 2.43 -10.13 -21.79
C VAL A 368 1.75 -9.59 -20.52
N GLN A 369 2.49 -9.49 -19.40
CA GLN A 369 1.97 -9.06 -18.10
C GLN A 369 2.16 -7.55 -17.89
N GLY A 370 1.41 -6.75 -18.65
CA GLY A 370 1.33 -5.30 -18.48
C GLY A 370 1.93 -4.49 -19.64
N PHE A 371 1.74 -3.17 -19.58
CA PHE A 371 2.01 -2.27 -20.71
C PHE A 371 3.49 -2.21 -21.13
N TYR A 372 4.40 -1.88 -20.22
CA TYR A 372 5.84 -1.78 -20.54
C TYR A 372 6.50 -3.13 -20.86
N PRO A 373 6.14 -4.25 -20.20
CA PRO A 373 6.52 -5.58 -20.64
C PRO A 373 6.16 -5.90 -22.10
N MET A 374 4.95 -5.54 -22.54
CA MET A 374 4.52 -5.73 -23.92
C MET A 374 5.32 -4.85 -24.88
N LEU A 375 5.53 -3.57 -24.54
CA LEU A 375 6.39 -2.69 -25.34
C LEU A 375 7.82 -3.23 -25.42
N ALA A 376 8.37 -3.77 -24.33
CA ALA A 376 9.72 -4.34 -24.35
C ALA A 376 9.81 -5.57 -25.27
N GLN A 377 8.74 -6.37 -25.34
CA GLN A 377 8.63 -7.50 -26.26
C GLN A 377 8.60 -7.04 -27.72
N GLU A 378 7.82 -6.01 -28.03
CA GLU A 378 7.76 -5.39 -29.37
C GLU A 378 9.12 -4.80 -29.79
N GLU A 379 9.80 -4.07 -28.91
CA GLU A 379 11.13 -3.49 -29.18
C GLU A 379 12.20 -4.56 -29.47
N LEU A 380 12.04 -5.76 -28.91
CA LEU A 380 12.91 -6.91 -29.21
C LEU A 380 12.53 -7.63 -30.52
N GLY A 381 11.48 -7.20 -31.20
CA GLY A 381 10.94 -7.86 -32.39
C GLY A 381 10.30 -9.22 -32.09
N LEU A 382 9.95 -9.47 -30.83
CA LEU A 382 9.30 -10.72 -30.41
C LEU A 382 7.79 -10.59 -30.60
N PRO A 383 7.11 -11.65 -31.07
CA PRO A 383 5.67 -11.60 -31.27
C PRO A 383 4.92 -11.52 -29.93
N LEU A 384 3.87 -10.71 -29.88
CA LEU A 384 2.90 -10.71 -28.78
C LEU A 384 1.89 -11.83 -29.00
N LEU A 385 2.17 -12.99 -28.43
CA LEU A 385 1.27 -14.15 -28.48
C LEU A 385 0.53 -14.29 -27.15
N PRO A 386 -0.76 -14.70 -27.17
CA PRO A 386 -1.44 -15.11 -25.96
C PRO A 386 -0.60 -16.15 -25.18
N PRO A 387 -0.50 -16.01 -23.85
CA PRO A 387 0.19 -17.01 -23.04
C PRO A 387 -0.51 -18.36 -23.16
N GLN A 388 0.26 -19.44 -22.99
CA GLN A 388 -0.32 -20.78 -22.95
C GLN A 388 -1.32 -20.85 -21.78
N PRO A 389 -2.55 -21.35 -22.01
CA PRO A 389 -3.52 -21.49 -20.94
C PRO A 389 -2.99 -22.47 -19.88
N PRO A 390 -3.30 -22.24 -18.59
CA PRO A 390 -2.90 -23.18 -17.55
C PRO A 390 -3.56 -24.54 -17.77
N ALA A 391 -2.96 -25.59 -17.20
CA ALA A 391 -3.60 -26.90 -17.15
C ALA A 391 -4.97 -26.79 -16.46
N ALA A 392 -5.95 -27.54 -16.94
CA ALA A 392 -7.29 -27.55 -16.36
C ALA A 392 -7.25 -27.88 -14.87
N LEU A 393 -8.13 -27.26 -14.09
CA LEU A 393 -8.31 -27.56 -12.68
C LEU A 393 -8.91 -28.95 -12.51
N THR A 394 -8.35 -29.72 -11.59
CA THR A 394 -8.89 -31.02 -11.19
C THR A 394 -10.17 -30.85 -10.36
N PRO A 395 -11.06 -31.84 -10.33
CA PRO A 395 -12.23 -31.80 -9.45
C PRO A 395 -11.87 -31.61 -7.97
N GLN A 396 -10.74 -32.18 -7.53
CA GLN A 396 -10.27 -32.05 -6.15
C GLN A 396 -9.85 -30.61 -5.82
N GLU A 397 -9.11 -29.93 -6.71
CA GLU A 397 -8.71 -28.53 -6.49
C GLU A 397 -9.95 -27.62 -6.37
N LYS A 398 -10.94 -27.82 -7.25
CA LYS A 398 -12.22 -27.10 -7.19
C LYS A 398 -12.98 -27.38 -5.89
N ALA A 399 -13.04 -28.64 -5.47
CA ALA A 399 -13.69 -29.04 -4.23
C ALA A 399 -13.00 -28.43 -3.00
N THR A 400 -11.66 -28.43 -2.96
CA THR A 400 -10.88 -27.79 -1.89
C THR A 400 -11.18 -26.30 -1.79
N ALA A 401 -11.21 -25.57 -2.91
CA ALA A 401 -11.57 -24.15 -2.93
C ALA A 401 -13.02 -23.93 -2.44
N ALA A 402 -13.97 -24.73 -2.93
CA ALA A 402 -15.38 -24.63 -2.53
C ALA A 402 -15.61 -24.95 -1.05
N ALA A 403 -14.78 -25.82 -0.45
CA ALA A 403 -14.84 -26.18 0.96
C ALA A 403 -14.09 -25.21 1.88
N HIS A 404 -13.32 -24.25 1.34
CA HIS A 404 -12.50 -23.37 2.16
C HIS A 404 -13.37 -22.41 3.01
N PRO A 405 -13.30 -22.45 4.35
CA PRO A 405 -14.22 -21.68 5.20
C PRO A 405 -14.19 -20.16 4.96
N GLY A 406 -13.00 -19.60 4.72
CA GLY A 406 -12.84 -18.18 4.38
C GLY A 406 -13.47 -17.78 3.05
N LEU A 407 -13.39 -18.63 2.01
CA LEU A 407 -14.03 -18.36 0.71
C LEU A 407 -15.54 -18.50 0.81
N GLN A 408 -16.03 -19.49 1.58
CA GLN A 408 -17.46 -19.64 1.85
C GLN A 408 -18.03 -18.43 2.60
N ARG A 409 -17.37 -17.95 3.66
CA ARG A 409 -17.77 -16.72 4.36
C ARG A 409 -17.75 -15.51 3.43
N ALA A 410 -16.72 -15.38 2.58
CA ALA A 410 -16.63 -14.29 1.62
C ALA A 410 -17.81 -14.27 0.65
N LEU A 411 -18.14 -15.42 0.04
CA LEU A 411 -19.27 -15.54 -0.88
C LEU A 411 -20.61 -15.30 -0.18
N ALA A 412 -20.80 -15.86 1.02
CA ALA A 412 -22.01 -15.64 1.81
C ALA A 412 -22.20 -14.16 2.17
N ALA A 413 -21.14 -13.46 2.58
CA ALA A 413 -21.19 -12.03 2.86
C ALA A 413 -21.52 -11.21 1.59
N ILE A 414 -20.91 -11.54 0.44
CA ILE A 414 -21.21 -10.86 -0.83
C ILE A 414 -22.68 -11.09 -1.24
N ALA A 415 -23.17 -12.32 -1.15
CA ALA A 415 -24.55 -12.67 -1.48
C ALA A 415 -25.57 -11.95 -0.58
N LEU A 416 -25.22 -11.73 0.69
CA LEU A 416 -26.03 -11.00 1.66
C LEU A 416 -25.98 -9.46 1.47
N GLY A 417 -25.18 -8.94 0.53
CA GLY A 417 -25.00 -7.50 0.30
C GLY A 417 -23.93 -6.84 1.17
N LEU A 418 -23.20 -7.62 1.98
CA LEU A 418 -22.04 -7.20 2.78
C LEU A 418 -20.75 -7.28 1.94
N ARG A 419 -20.76 -6.61 0.79
CA ARG A 419 -19.72 -6.78 -0.23
C ARG A 419 -18.33 -6.39 0.26
N SER A 420 -18.20 -5.31 1.02
CA SER A 420 -16.92 -4.87 1.59
C SER A 420 -16.30 -5.93 2.50
N GLU A 421 -17.11 -6.53 3.35
CA GLU A 421 -16.75 -7.58 4.28
C GLU A 421 -16.35 -8.85 3.54
N GLY A 422 -17.15 -9.27 2.56
CA GLY A 422 -16.82 -10.46 1.77
C GLY A 422 -15.56 -10.29 0.91
N VAL A 423 -15.30 -9.11 0.34
CA VAL A 423 -14.05 -8.83 -0.38
C VAL A 423 -12.83 -8.86 0.54
N ARG A 424 -12.96 -8.36 1.78
CA ARG A 424 -11.88 -8.43 2.79
C ARG A 424 -11.57 -9.88 3.18
N GLU A 425 -12.60 -10.66 3.48
CA GLU A 425 -12.47 -12.10 3.78
C GLU A 425 -11.81 -12.86 2.63
N TRP A 426 -12.24 -12.58 1.39
CA TRP A 426 -11.68 -13.19 0.19
C TRP A 426 -10.19 -12.88 0.07
N ASN A 427 -9.82 -11.60 0.14
CA ASN A 427 -8.45 -11.16 -0.03
C ASN A 427 -7.54 -11.65 1.09
N TYR A 428 -8.03 -11.65 2.33
CA TYR A 428 -7.28 -12.25 3.43
C TYR A 428 -7.02 -13.73 3.16
N THR A 429 -8.07 -14.47 2.81
CA THR A 429 -7.99 -15.91 2.55
C THR A 429 -6.99 -16.23 1.44
N THR A 430 -7.06 -15.53 0.31
CA THR A 430 -6.20 -15.83 -0.84
C THR A 430 -4.78 -15.28 -0.70
N ASN A 431 -4.57 -14.24 0.10
CA ASN A 431 -3.33 -13.45 0.02
C ASN A 431 -2.54 -13.30 1.32
N LEU A 432 -3.23 -13.29 2.47
CA LEU A 432 -2.66 -12.85 3.75
C LEU A 432 -2.81 -13.86 4.89
N HIS A 433 -3.66 -14.88 4.73
CA HIS A 433 -3.91 -15.88 5.77
C HIS A 433 -2.64 -16.68 6.12
N GLN A 434 -1.85 -17.01 5.10
CA GLN A 434 -0.56 -17.67 5.24
C GLN A 434 0.54 -16.82 4.58
N PRO A 435 1.78 -16.87 5.09
CA PRO A 435 2.91 -16.19 4.45
C PRO A 435 3.04 -16.56 2.98
N GLY A 436 3.00 -15.55 2.11
CA GLY A 436 3.06 -15.75 0.66
C GLY A 436 1.72 -16.10 -0.01
N GLY A 437 0.61 -16.21 0.72
CA GLY A 437 -0.73 -16.47 0.17
C GLY A 437 -0.90 -17.84 -0.49
N MET A 438 -2.00 -18.02 -1.19
CA MET A 438 -2.28 -19.21 -2.00
C MET A 438 -1.28 -19.34 -3.16
N ASN A 439 -0.95 -20.58 -3.52
CA ASN A 439 -0.14 -20.86 -4.70
C ASN A 439 -0.97 -20.71 -5.99
N ASP A 440 -0.31 -20.75 -7.16
CA ASP A 440 -0.99 -20.51 -8.45
C ASP A 440 -2.18 -21.46 -8.70
N ARG A 441 -2.10 -22.74 -8.31
CA ARG A 441 -3.20 -23.70 -8.49
C ARG A 441 -4.38 -23.38 -7.58
N GLU A 442 -4.09 -23.03 -6.34
CA GLU A 442 -5.10 -22.59 -5.36
C GLU A 442 -5.76 -21.28 -5.79
N LEU A 443 -4.99 -20.32 -6.30
CA LEU A 443 -5.50 -19.05 -6.84
C LEU A 443 -6.39 -19.26 -8.06
N LEU A 444 -6.00 -20.12 -9.00
CA LEU A 444 -6.84 -20.48 -10.15
C LEU A 444 -8.15 -21.14 -9.70
N ALA A 445 -8.10 -22.03 -8.70
CA ALA A 445 -9.29 -22.70 -8.17
C ALA A 445 -10.22 -21.73 -7.43
N ALA A 446 -9.66 -20.82 -6.63
CA ALA A 446 -10.42 -19.76 -5.98
C ALA A 446 -11.02 -18.79 -7.01
N ALA A 447 -10.27 -18.40 -8.04
CA ALA A 447 -10.77 -17.60 -9.15
C ALA A 447 -11.94 -18.29 -9.85
N ASP A 448 -11.78 -19.56 -10.25
CA ASP A 448 -12.85 -20.39 -10.85
C ASP A 448 -14.12 -20.42 -9.98
N LEU A 449 -13.98 -20.60 -8.67
CA LEU A 449 -15.09 -20.52 -7.72
C LEU A 449 -15.79 -19.15 -7.77
N ALA A 450 -15.04 -18.05 -7.80
CA ALA A 450 -15.61 -16.71 -7.93
C ALA A 450 -16.31 -16.50 -9.28
N CYS A 451 -15.74 -16.99 -10.38
CA CYS A 451 -16.33 -16.88 -11.71
C CYS A 451 -17.67 -17.65 -11.78
N GLN A 452 -17.73 -18.86 -11.19
CA GLN A 452 -18.96 -19.67 -11.11
C GLN A 452 -20.07 -18.98 -10.31
N ASN A 453 -19.71 -18.17 -9.32
CA ASN A 453 -20.65 -17.38 -8.51
C ASN A 453 -20.89 -15.96 -9.07
N ALA A 454 -20.41 -15.67 -10.28
CA ALA A 454 -20.51 -14.35 -10.93
C ALA A 454 -19.92 -13.18 -10.10
N VAL A 455 -18.94 -13.48 -9.23
CA VAL A 455 -18.17 -12.47 -8.49
C VAL A 455 -16.95 -12.06 -9.31
N TRP A 456 -17.22 -11.37 -10.42
CA TRP A 456 -16.23 -11.13 -11.50
C TRP A 456 -14.98 -10.38 -11.04
N ASP A 457 -15.13 -9.40 -10.15
CA ASP A 457 -13.98 -8.68 -9.61
C ASP A 457 -13.04 -9.58 -8.79
N ARG A 458 -13.57 -10.58 -8.06
CA ARG A 458 -12.76 -11.55 -7.31
C ARG A 458 -12.17 -12.61 -8.25
N CYS A 459 -12.92 -13.04 -9.27
CA CYS A 459 -12.43 -13.91 -10.34
C CYS A 459 -11.17 -13.31 -10.99
N ILE A 460 -11.29 -12.08 -11.51
CA ILE A 460 -10.20 -11.34 -12.15
C ILE A 460 -9.06 -11.08 -11.15
N ASN A 461 -9.36 -10.46 -10.01
CA ASN A 461 -8.33 -10.07 -9.04
C ASN A 461 -7.53 -11.26 -8.49
N THR A 462 -8.16 -12.43 -8.32
CA THR A 462 -7.47 -13.63 -7.82
C THR A 462 -6.62 -14.25 -8.92
N SER A 463 -7.14 -14.31 -10.15
CA SER A 463 -6.40 -14.82 -11.31
C SER A 463 -5.21 -13.94 -11.67
N GLU A 464 -5.32 -12.61 -11.54
CA GLU A 464 -4.20 -11.68 -11.77
C GLU A 464 -3.00 -11.89 -10.83
N ARG A 465 -3.22 -12.56 -9.69
CA ARG A 465 -2.17 -12.81 -8.68
C ARG A 465 -1.38 -14.08 -8.92
N THR A 466 -1.75 -14.91 -9.89
CA THR A 466 -0.93 -16.05 -10.29
C THR A 466 0.40 -15.55 -10.84
N ARG A 467 1.49 -16.23 -10.48
CA ARG A 467 2.87 -15.78 -10.72
C ARG A 467 3.45 -16.37 -12.00
N SER A 468 3.27 -17.67 -12.20
CA SER A 468 3.89 -18.46 -13.27
C SER A 468 2.97 -18.72 -14.46
N VAL A 469 1.66 -18.55 -14.27
CA VAL A 469 0.64 -18.85 -15.29
C VAL A 469 -0.31 -17.67 -15.47
N ILE A 470 -0.93 -17.58 -16.64
CA ILE A 470 -1.92 -16.54 -16.97
C ILE A 470 -3.12 -17.23 -17.58
N ASP A 471 -4.28 -17.12 -16.92
CA ASP A 471 -5.55 -17.55 -17.50
C ASP A 471 -6.27 -16.32 -18.08
N LEU A 472 -6.22 -16.16 -19.41
CA LEU A 472 -6.89 -15.03 -20.06
C LEU A 472 -8.42 -15.09 -19.90
N THR A 473 -9.01 -16.28 -19.77
CA THR A 473 -10.47 -16.44 -19.66
C THR A 473 -11.02 -16.04 -18.29
N GLN A 474 -10.16 -16.02 -17.28
CA GLN A 474 -10.51 -15.52 -15.95
C GLN A 474 -10.21 -14.01 -15.78
N ARG A 475 -9.23 -13.48 -16.53
CA ARG A 475 -8.75 -12.10 -16.36
C ARG A 475 -9.50 -11.07 -17.22
N PHE A 476 -10.06 -11.48 -18.36
CA PHE A 476 -10.75 -10.64 -19.35
C PHE A 476 -12.02 -11.33 -19.84
#